data_AF-A0A2E6HW18-F1
#
_entry.id   AF-A0A2E6HW18-F1
#
_cell.length_a   1.000
_cell.length_b   1.000
_cell.length_c   1.000
_cell.angle_alpha   90.00
_cell.angle_beta   90.00
_cell.angle_gamma   90.00
#
_symmetry.space_group_name_H-M   'P 1'
#
loop_
_entity.id
_entity.type
_entity.pdbx_description
1 polymer ?
#
loop_
_entity_poly.entity_id
_entity_poly.type
_entity_poly.pdbx_seq_one_letter_code
_entity_poly.pdbx_strand_id
1 'polypeptide(L)'
;MVSTAFIIGTLVVFEQLSCIRSKDLGFRKDRTMPMPIWFQSRKVHIANPDQDLRFRHREVKAQFEQHSNILGSTSNRFYQGALVANGVFQAEGSTENMRIGYTDVDEDFVAFFGLQLLAGRALRYEDLADQEEKGRALMINESAMRRFGWSDPGSGSPPIRSERS
;
A
#
# COMPACT_ATOMS: atom_id res chain seq x y z
N MET A 1 -40.98 -7.11 -21.45
CA MET A 1 -39.95 -7.91 -20.75
C MET A 1 -38.58 -7.24 -20.69
N VAL A 2 -38.23 -6.33 -21.61
CA VAL A 2 -36.96 -5.58 -21.56
C VAL A 2 -36.93 -4.53 -20.43
N SER A 3 -38.04 -3.84 -20.18
CA SER A 3 -38.12 -2.78 -19.16
C SER A 3 -37.91 -3.29 -17.72
N THR A 4 -38.42 -4.48 -17.39
CA THR A 4 -38.26 -5.09 -16.07
C THR A 4 -36.81 -5.48 -15.79
N ALA A 5 -36.10 -6.01 -16.80
CA ALA A 5 -34.67 -6.33 -16.68
C ALA A 5 -33.82 -5.06 -16.47
N PHE A 6 -34.19 -3.94 -17.11
CA PHE A 6 -33.47 -2.66 -16.97
C PHE A 6 -33.67 -2.03 -15.59
N ILE A 7 -34.87 -2.13 -15.02
CA ILE A 7 -35.18 -1.67 -13.67
C ILE A 7 -34.37 -2.47 -12.64
N ILE A 8 -34.36 -3.81 -12.75
CA ILE A 8 -33.59 -4.68 -11.86
C ILE A 8 -32.09 -4.41 -12.00
N GLY A 9 -31.58 -4.26 -13.23
CA GLY A 9 -30.17 -3.93 -13.49
C GLY A 9 -29.75 -2.60 -12.86
N THR A 10 -30.60 -1.57 -12.97
CA THR A 10 -30.32 -0.26 -12.36
C THR A 10 -30.34 -0.33 -10.84
N LEU A 11 -31.24 -1.14 -10.24
CA LEU A 11 -31.29 -1.37 -8.79
C LEU A 11 -30.02 -2.05 -8.26
N VAL A 12 -29.53 -3.08 -8.97
CA VAL A 12 -28.28 -3.78 -8.60
C VAL A 12 -27.08 -2.83 -8.68
N VAL A 13 -26.99 -2.03 -9.75
CA VAL A 13 -25.93 -1.02 -9.88
C VAL A 13 -26.04 0.05 -8.79
N PHE A 14 -27.26 0.44 -8.42
CA PHE A 14 -27.50 1.41 -7.35
C PHE A 14 -27.05 0.87 -5.99
N GLU A 15 -27.33 -0.39 -5.67
CA GLU A 15 -26.82 -1.06 -4.47
C GLU A 15 -25.30 -1.16 -4.47
N GLN A 16 -24.69 -1.52 -5.61
CA GLN A 16 -23.23 -1.57 -5.75
C GLN A 16 -22.60 -0.19 -5.54
N LEU A 17 -23.16 0.87 -6.12
CA LEU A 17 -22.70 2.24 -5.90
C LEU A 17 -22.88 2.66 -4.44
N SER A 18 -24.00 2.30 -3.81
CA SER A 18 -24.27 2.61 -2.41
C SER A 18 -23.24 1.96 -1.50
N CYS A 19 -22.91 0.69 -1.73
CA CYS A 19 -21.87 -0.04 -1.01
C CYS A 19 -20.49 0.60 -1.18
N ILE A 20 -20.10 0.98 -2.40
CA ILE A 20 -18.81 1.65 -2.65
C ILE A 20 -18.77 3.04 -1.97
N ARG A 21 -19.91 3.74 -1.90
CA ARG A 21 -19.99 5.09 -1.34
C ARG A 21 -20.11 5.10 0.18
N SER A 22 -20.68 4.06 0.79
CA SER A 22 -20.86 3.94 2.24
C SER A 22 -19.75 3.16 2.93
N LYS A 23 -18.91 2.45 2.18
CA LYS A 23 -17.76 1.73 2.72
C LYS A 23 -16.74 2.74 3.24
N ASP A 24 -16.72 2.88 4.57
CA ASP A 24 -15.68 3.61 5.27
C ASP A 24 -14.34 2.97 4.92
N LEU A 25 -13.47 3.76 4.30
CA LEU A 25 -12.16 3.30 3.87
C LEU A 25 -11.20 3.18 5.07
N GLY A 26 -11.64 3.55 6.29
CA GLY A 26 -10.82 3.54 7.49
C GLY A 26 -9.76 4.65 7.49
N PHE A 27 -9.80 5.56 6.51
CA PHE A 27 -8.95 6.74 6.45
C PHE A 27 -9.73 7.94 5.91
N ARG A 28 -9.32 9.13 6.36
CA ARG A 28 -9.97 10.40 6.07
C ARG A 28 -9.61 10.91 4.68
N LYS A 29 -10.22 10.34 3.63
CA LYS A 29 -9.99 10.71 2.22
C LYS A 29 -10.10 12.23 1.97
N ASP A 30 -11.01 12.91 2.68
CA ASP A 30 -11.27 14.35 2.52
C ASP A 30 -10.10 15.25 2.97
N ARG A 31 -9.09 14.71 3.66
CA ARG A 31 -7.93 15.46 4.16
C ARG A 31 -6.59 14.89 3.70
N THR A 32 -6.61 13.99 2.73
CA THR A 32 -5.40 13.41 2.13
C THR A 32 -5.32 13.80 0.67
N MET A 33 -4.26 14.51 0.27
CA MET A 33 -4.02 14.86 -1.13
C MET A 33 -2.96 13.93 -1.72
N PRO A 34 -3.30 13.06 -2.69
CA PRO A 34 -2.31 12.20 -3.33
C PRO A 34 -1.43 13.02 -4.28
N MET A 35 -0.12 12.94 -4.08
CA MET A 35 0.88 13.57 -4.94
C MET A 35 1.54 12.50 -5.82
N PRO A 36 1.34 12.50 -7.15
CA PRO A 36 1.90 11.48 -8.04
C PRO A 36 3.39 11.73 -8.29
N ILE A 37 4.24 11.41 -7.30
CA ILE A 37 5.70 11.45 -7.45
C ILE A 37 6.25 10.19 -8.12
N TRP A 38 5.52 9.07 -8.03
CA TRP A 38 5.92 7.76 -8.57
C TRP A 38 5.45 7.51 -10.02
N PHE A 39 4.41 8.22 -10.46
CA PHE A 39 3.89 8.14 -11.81
C PHE A 39 4.45 9.28 -12.64
N GLN A 40 5.60 9.04 -13.28
CA GLN A 40 6.08 9.96 -14.31
C GLN A 40 5.06 9.96 -15.45
N SER A 41 4.49 11.14 -15.72
CA SER A 41 3.81 11.39 -16.99
C SER A 41 4.76 11.02 -18.13
N ARG A 42 4.27 10.29 -19.14
CA ARG A 42 5.06 9.85 -20.33
C ARG A 42 5.83 10.99 -21.02
N LYS A 43 5.51 12.25 -20.70
CA LYS A 43 6.13 13.47 -21.25
C LYS A 43 7.35 13.98 -20.48
N VAL A 44 7.64 13.47 -19.28
CA VAL A 44 8.81 13.92 -18.50
C VAL A 44 9.96 12.94 -18.72
N HIS A 45 10.80 13.23 -19.71
CA HIS A 45 12.08 12.56 -19.90
C HIS A 45 13.02 13.07 -18.80
N ILE A 46 13.14 12.33 -17.69
CA ILE A 46 14.14 12.66 -16.68
C ILE A 46 15.49 12.18 -17.23
N ALA A 47 16.25 13.12 -17.82
CA ALA A 47 17.56 12.86 -18.39
C ALA A 47 18.65 12.60 -17.32
N ASN A 48 18.39 12.95 -16.06
CA ASN A 48 19.32 12.81 -14.94
C ASN A 48 18.64 12.13 -13.73
N PRO A 49 19.12 10.96 -13.25
CA PRO A 49 18.63 10.30 -12.04
C PRO A 49 18.53 11.22 -10.81
N ASP A 50 19.39 12.24 -10.69
CA ASP A 50 19.39 13.19 -9.57
C ASP A 50 18.15 14.11 -9.52
N GLN A 51 17.45 14.27 -10.65
CA GLN A 51 16.22 15.05 -10.73
C GLN A 51 14.97 14.21 -10.50
N ASP A 52 15.15 12.92 -10.24
CA ASP A 52 14.04 12.01 -10.02
C ASP A 52 13.52 12.12 -8.59
N LEU A 53 12.37 12.77 -8.47
CA LEU A 53 11.68 13.00 -7.20
C LEU A 53 11.31 11.70 -6.46
N ARG A 54 11.34 10.55 -7.15
CA ARG A 54 11.16 9.21 -6.55
C ARG A 54 12.24 8.88 -5.52
N PHE A 55 13.50 9.22 -5.82
CA PHE A 55 14.62 8.96 -4.91
C PHE A 55 14.79 10.06 -3.87
N ARG A 56 14.18 11.23 -4.10
CA ARG A 56 14.20 12.39 -3.20
C ARG A 56 12.88 12.65 -2.49
N HIS A 57 12.09 11.59 -2.30
CA HIS A 57 10.76 11.71 -1.70
C HIS A 57 10.83 12.26 -0.28
N ARG A 58 11.91 11.99 0.46
CA ARG A 58 12.14 12.51 1.82
C ARG A 58 12.33 14.03 1.84
N GLU A 59 13.14 14.58 0.92
CA GLU A 59 13.33 16.02 0.82
C GLU A 59 12.04 16.71 0.43
N VAL A 60 11.27 16.10 -0.48
CA VAL A 60 9.94 16.59 -0.84
C VAL A 60 9.03 16.61 0.38
N LYS A 61 8.96 15.51 1.16
CA LYS A 61 8.21 15.45 2.43
C LYS A 61 8.64 16.53 3.40
N ALA A 62 9.94 16.67 3.65
CA ALA A 62 10.49 17.64 4.59
C ALA A 62 10.15 19.09 4.20
N GLN A 63 10.12 19.41 2.91
CA GLN A 63 9.71 20.73 2.42
C GLN A 63 8.21 20.97 2.64
N PHE A 64 7.38 19.94 2.46
CA PHE A 64 5.94 20.06 2.74
C PHE A 64 5.65 20.20 4.24
N GLU A 65 6.34 19.45 5.09
CA GLU A 65 6.16 19.50 6.55
C GLU A 65 6.60 20.84 7.18
N GLN A 66 7.34 21.68 6.46
CA GLN A 66 7.60 23.06 6.88
C GLN A 66 6.34 23.93 6.87
N HIS A 67 5.30 23.54 6.14
CA HIS A 67 4.05 24.27 6.11
C HIS A 67 3.15 23.84 7.28
N SER A 68 2.80 24.80 8.14
CA SER A 68 1.99 24.59 9.36
C SER A 68 0.61 23.95 9.18
N ASN A 69 0.11 23.86 7.95
CA ASN A 69 -1.20 23.27 7.63
C ASN A 69 -1.09 21.78 7.25
N ILE A 70 0.12 21.23 7.16
CA ILE A 70 0.38 19.84 6.83
C ILE A 70 0.64 19.09 8.14
N LEU A 71 -0.30 18.22 8.51
CA LEU A 71 -0.26 17.47 9.77
C LEU A 71 0.67 16.25 9.74
N GLY A 72 1.10 15.85 8.54
CA GLY A 72 2.01 14.73 8.32
C GLY A 72 2.07 14.38 6.84
N SER A 73 3.04 13.55 6.48
CA SER A 73 3.19 13.07 5.11
C SER A 73 3.67 11.62 5.09
N THR A 74 3.22 10.85 4.10
CA THR A 74 3.67 9.47 3.85
C THR A 74 3.85 9.27 2.36
N SER A 75 4.78 8.40 2.00
CA SER A 75 5.08 7.98 0.64
C SER A 75 4.69 6.53 0.46
N ASN A 76 3.91 6.26 -0.58
CA ASN A 76 3.59 4.91 -1.01
C ASN A 76 3.54 4.83 -2.54
N ARG A 77 3.81 3.64 -3.07
CA ARG A 77 3.92 3.45 -4.53
C ARG A 77 2.57 3.45 -5.26
N PHE A 78 1.51 2.98 -4.60
CA PHE A 78 0.17 2.90 -5.15
C PHE A 78 -0.84 3.61 -4.25
N TYR A 79 -1.73 4.43 -4.82
CA TYR A 79 -2.75 5.11 -4.03
C TYR A 79 -3.68 4.09 -3.33
N GLN A 80 -4.21 4.46 -2.16
CA GLN A 80 -5.14 3.61 -1.42
C GLN A 80 -6.43 3.41 -2.26
N GLY A 81 -6.79 2.17 -2.54
CA GLY A 81 -7.88 1.82 -3.45
C GLY A 81 -7.48 1.70 -4.93
N ALA A 82 -6.18 1.82 -5.25
CA ALA A 82 -5.63 1.52 -6.58
C ALA A 82 -5.47 0.04 -6.86
N LEU A 83 -5.06 -0.26 -8.10
CA LEU A 83 -4.31 -1.46 -8.38
C LEU A 83 -3.08 -1.54 -7.44
N VAL A 84 -3.10 -2.54 -6.57
CA VAL A 84 -1.92 -3.00 -5.83
C VAL A 84 -1.04 -3.82 -6.76
N ALA A 85 0.28 -3.74 -6.60
CA ALA A 85 1.17 -4.66 -7.28
C ALA A 85 0.90 -6.07 -6.77
N ASN A 86 0.97 -7.07 -7.65
CA ASN A 86 0.87 -8.47 -7.25
C ASN A 86 2.25 -9.10 -7.32
N GLY A 87 2.69 -9.70 -6.22
CA GLY A 87 3.92 -10.46 -6.12
C GLY A 87 3.61 -11.93 -5.91
N VAL A 88 4.53 -12.80 -6.31
CA VAL A 88 4.51 -14.20 -5.89
C VAL A 88 5.35 -14.30 -4.62
N PHE A 89 4.72 -14.76 -3.55
CA PHE A 89 5.33 -14.95 -2.26
C PHE A 89 5.16 -16.40 -1.85
N GLN A 90 6.23 -16.98 -1.33
CA GLN A 90 6.22 -18.31 -0.77
C GLN A 90 6.47 -18.19 0.73
N ALA A 91 5.55 -18.75 1.54
CA ALA A 91 5.78 -18.88 2.97
C ALA A 91 6.85 -19.95 3.21
N GLU A 92 7.72 -19.71 4.18
CA GLU A 92 8.73 -20.69 4.57
C GLU A 92 8.05 -21.99 5.03
N GLY A 93 8.49 -23.13 4.48
CA GLY A 93 7.88 -24.44 4.73
C GLY A 93 6.67 -24.78 3.85
N SER A 94 6.20 -23.87 2.99
CA SER A 94 5.18 -24.15 1.97
C SER A 94 5.80 -24.32 0.58
N THR A 95 5.32 -25.27 -0.20
CA THR A 95 5.64 -25.39 -1.63
C THR A 95 4.70 -24.59 -2.53
N GLU A 96 3.67 -23.95 -1.95
CA GLU A 96 2.69 -23.19 -2.70
C GLU A 96 3.13 -21.74 -2.92
N ASN A 97 3.12 -21.36 -4.19
CA ASN A 97 3.33 -19.99 -4.62
C ASN A 97 2.03 -19.20 -4.52
N MET A 98 2.01 -18.19 -3.64
CA MET A 98 0.83 -17.39 -3.38
C MET A 98 0.96 -16.03 -4.05
N ARG A 99 -0.02 -15.69 -4.90
CA ARG A 99 -0.08 -14.37 -5.52
C ARG A 99 -0.75 -13.38 -4.56
N ILE A 100 0.03 -12.49 -3.96
CA ILE A 100 -0.43 -11.54 -2.94
C ILE A 100 -0.20 -10.10 -3.42
N GLY A 101 -1.21 -9.27 -3.17
CA GLY A 101 -1.12 -7.84 -3.37
C GLY A 101 -0.17 -7.21 -2.35
N TYR A 102 0.83 -6.47 -2.81
CA TYR A 102 1.74 -5.71 -1.96
C TYR A 102 1.80 -4.26 -2.43
N THR A 103 2.19 -3.37 -1.51
CA THR A 103 2.50 -1.99 -1.81
C THR A 103 3.74 -1.60 -1.05
N ASP A 104 4.63 -0.88 -1.73
CA ASP A 104 5.81 -0.29 -1.10
C ASP A 104 5.34 0.97 -0.34
N VAL A 105 5.76 1.07 0.93
CA VAL A 105 5.38 2.16 1.86
C VAL A 105 6.60 2.62 2.64
N ASP A 106 6.56 3.84 3.15
CA ASP A 106 7.60 4.39 4.03
C ASP A 106 7.34 4.12 5.52
N GLU A 107 8.29 4.53 6.37
CA GLU A 107 8.25 4.38 7.82
C GLU A 107 7.03 5.05 8.48
N ASP A 108 6.56 6.16 7.89
CA ASP A 108 5.49 6.98 8.45
C ASP A 108 4.09 6.45 8.10
N PHE A 109 3.97 5.47 7.21
CA PHE A 109 2.69 4.97 6.71
C PHE A 109 1.73 4.52 7.83
N VAL A 110 2.25 3.74 8.78
CA VAL A 110 1.45 3.20 9.90
C VAL A 110 0.94 4.34 10.78
N ALA A 111 1.82 5.31 11.10
CA ALA A 111 1.49 6.46 11.94
C ALA A 111 0.51 7.41 11.23
N PHE A 112 0.74 7.69 9.95
CA PHE A 112 -0.08 8.59 9.14
C PHE A 112 -1.52 8.11 9.01
N PHE A 113 -1.72 6.80 8.83
CA PHE A 113 -3.05 6.19 8.76
C PHE A 113 -3.62 5.78 10.12
N GLY A 114 -2.86 5.94 11.22
CA GLY A 114 -3.29 5.55 12.56
C GLY A 114 -3.55 4.05 12.69
N LEU A 115 -2.79 3.22 11.97
CA LEU A 115 -2.97 1.77 11.97
C LEU A 115 -2.47 1.17 13.30
N GLN A 116 -3.24 0.21 13.83
CA GLN A 116 -2.85 -0.52 15.03
C GLN A 116 -2.02 -1.75 14.66
N LEU A 117 -0.84 -1.88 15.27
CA LEU A 117 -0.01 -3.06 15.15
C LEU A 117 -0.46 -4.10 16.18
N LEU A 118 -0.80 -5.31 15.71
CA LEU A 118 -1.16 -6.42 16.58
C LEU A 118 0.07 -7.12 17.17
N ALA A 119 1.19 -7.09 16.44
CA ALA A 119 2.47 -7.66 16.86
C ALA A 119 3.62 -7.06 16.06
N GLY A 120 4.85 -7.26 16.55
CA GLY A 120 6.07 -6.78 15.90
C GLY A 120 6.29 -5.27 16.07
N ARG A 121 6.90 -4.64 15.08
CA ARG A 121 7.24 -3.21 15.09
C ARG A 121 6.95 -2.57 13.73
N ALA A 122 6.74 -1.25 13.73
CA ALA A 122 6.64 -0.48 12.50
C ALA A 122 7.95 -0.55 11.69
N LEU A 123 7.83 -0.28 10.38
CA LEU A 123 8.98 -0.12 9.49
C LEU A 123 9.79 1.08 9.95
N ARG A 124 11.11 0.92 10.04
CA ARG A 124 12.06 2.01 10.29
C ARG A 124 12.80 2.29 9.00
N TYR A 125 13.30 3.50 8.89
CA TYR A 125 14.10 3.91 7.73
C TYR A 125 15.28 2.98 7.44
N GLU A 126 15.98 2.52 8.48
CA GLU A 126 17.11 1.57 8.38
C GLU A 126 16.71 0.28 7.66
N ASP A 127 15.47 -0.19 7.86
CA ASP A 127 14.97 -1.42 7.24
C ASP A 127 14.62 -1.23 5.75
N LEU A 128 14.42 0.03 5.33
CA LEU A 128 14.16 0.43 3.95
C LEU A 128 15.46 0.77 3.21
N ALA A 129 16.49 1.22 3.91
CA ALA A 129 17.81 1.50 3.34
C ALA A 129 18.61 0.21 3.08
N ASP A 130 18.53 -0.78 3.98
CA ASP A 130 19.34 -2.01 3.92
C ASP A 130 18.72 -3.14 3.07
N GLN A 131 17.81 -2.81 2.13
CA GLN A 131 17.03 -3.79 1.36
C GLN A 131 17.88 -4.75 0.51
N GLU A 132 19.11 -4.37 0.15
CA GLU A 132 20.03 -5.22 -0.62
C GLU A 132 20.74 -6.27 0.23
N GLU A 133 21.00 -5.97 1.51
CA GLU A 133 21.85 -6.82 2.39
C GLU A 133 21.03 -7.68 3.37
N LYS A 134 19.91 -7.16 3.89
CA LYS A 134 19.14 -7.80 4.98
C LYS A 134 17.82 -8.42 4.56
N GLY A 135 17.51 -8.41 3.26
CA GLY A 135 16.20 -8.77 2.74
C GLY A 135 15.16 -7.66 2.96
N ARG A 136 14.08 -7.71 2.20
CA ARG A 136 13.03 -6.68 2.26
C ARG A 136 12.29 -6.77 3.59
N ALA A 137 12.21 -5.66 4.32
CA ALA A 137 11.31 -5.58 5.45
C ALA A 137 9.85 -5.61 4.97
N LEU A 138 9.05 -6.50 5.53
CA LEU A 138 7.67 -6.74 5.12
C LEU A 138 6.73 -6.61 6.31
N MET A 139 5.59 -5.97 6.08
CA MET A 139 4.46 -5.93 6.99
C MET A 139 3.27 -6.62 6.33
N ILE A 140 2.57 -7.44 7.09
CA ILE A 140 1.41 -8.21 6.64
C ILE A 140 0.18 -7.78 7.41
N ASN A 141 -0.99 -7.82 6.78
CA ASN A 141 -2.26 -7.66 7.45
C ASN A 141 -2.85 -9.02 7.85
N GLU A 142 -3.93 -9.00 8.64
CA GLU A 142 -4.60 -10.23 9.07
C GLU A 142 -5.12 -11.08 7.92
N SER A 143 -5.58 -10.46 6.83
CA SER A 143 -6.08 -11.19 5.66
C SER A 143 -4.96 -11.96 4.96
N ALA A 144 -3.76 -11.40 4.89
CA ALA A 144 -2.58 -12.08 4.38
C ALA A 144 -2.16 -13.23 5.32
N MET A 145 -2.14 -13.01 6.63
CA MET A 145 -1.86 -14.07 7.62
C MET A 145 -2.81 -15.26 7.48
N ARG A 146 -4.13 -14.99 7.43
CA ARG A 146 -5.15 -16.04 7.22
C ARG A 146 -4.91 -16.82 5.93
N ARG A 147 -4.46 -16.13 4.87
CA ARG A 147 -4.16 -16.77 3.58
C ARG A 147 -2.92 -17.66 3.65
N PHE A 148 -1.91 -17.25 4.40
CA PHE A 148 -0.71 -18.04 4.65
C PHE A 148 -0.92 -19.16 5.70
N GLY A 149 -2.08 -19.23 6.34
CA GLY A 149 -2.36 -20.21 7.41
C GLY A 149 -1.69 -19.87 8.74
N TRP A 150 -1.20 -18.64 8.92
CA TRP A 150 -0.59 -18.20 10.17
C TRP A 150 -1.66 -17.81 11.18
N SER A 151 -1.62 -18.46 12.35
CA SER A 151 -2.64 -18.33 13.39
C SER A 151 -2.26 -17.33 14.49
N ASP A 152 -0.97 -17.01 14.64
CA ASP A 152 -0.47 -16.12 15.69
C ASP A 152 0.28 -14.93 15.07
N PRO A 153 -0.13 -13.68 15.37
CA PRO A 153 0.58 -12.49 14.92
C PRO A 153 1.97 -12.34 15.55
N GLY A 154 2.21 -12.96 16.72
CA GLY A 154 3.48 -12.90 17.46
C GLY A 154 4.51 -13.96 17.09
N SER A 155 4.12 -15.05 16.43
CA SER A 155 5.08 -16.01 15.89
C SER A 155 5.77 -15.34 14.70
N GLY A 156 6.97 -14.81 14.92
CA GLY A 156 7.70 -13.96 13.98
C GLY A 156 7.50 -14.42 12.54
N SER A 157 6.99 -13.53 11.69
CA SER A 157 6.71 -13.80 10.29
C SER A 157 7.90 -14.53 9.68
N PRO A 158 7.75 -15.78 9.24
CA PRO A 158 8.84 -16.49 8.57
C PRO A 158 9.34 -15.64 7.40
N PRO A 159 10.65 -15.57 7.14
CA PRO A 159 11.20 -14.84 6.00
C PRO A 159 10.44 -15.19 4.71
N ILE A 160 9.65 -14.23 4.22
CA ILE A 160 8.89 -14.40 2.98
C ILE A 160 9.85 -14.17 1.82
N ARG A 161 10.14 -15.23 1.06
CA ARG A 161 10.94 -15.11 -0.15
C ARG A 161 10.05 -14.58 -1.28
N SER A 162 10.31 -13.37 -1.77
CA SER A 162 9.69 -12.88 -3.01
C SER A 162 10.61 -13.22 -4.17
N GLU A 163 10.22 -14.16 -5.02
CA GLU A 163 10.92 -14.34 -6.30
C GLU A 163 10.48 -13.23 -7.25
N ARG A 164 11.45 -12.45 -7.75
CA ARG A 164 11.21 -11.53 -8.86
C ARG A 164 11.10 -12.37 -10.14
N SER A 165 9.94 -12.36 -10.78
CA SER A 165 9.81 -12.68 -12.20
C SER A 165 9.88 -11.40 -13.03
#